data_AF-A0A442UI99-F1
#
_entry.id   AF-A0A442UI99-F1
#
_cell.length_a   1.000
_cell.length_b   1.000
_cell.length_c   1.000
_cell.angle_alpha   90.00
_cell.angle_beta   90.00
_cell.angle_gamma   90.00
#
_symmetry.space_group_name_H-M   'P 1'
#
loop_
_entity.id
_entity.type
_entity.pdbx_description
1 polymer ?
#
loop_
_entity_poly.entity_id
_entity_poly.type
_entity_poly.pdbx_seq_one_letter_code
_entity_poly.pdbx_strand_id
1 'polypeptide(L)'
;MATLLKWERLALKGDFSAMPTPFDWDQSGRFAHFLNGYEVAGGMNPLADLSNAMSAQARKTGKWEGSALDLWLCLFFQHRAHRHTGSEDGDPILDLLCEALRMSLNRLTPGEVKTLASHLKLDAI
;
A
#
# COMPACT_ATOMS: atom_id res chain seq x y z
N MET A 1 16.53 -6.99 14.33
CA MET A 1 16.09 -6.64 12.96
C MET A 1 15.46 -7.87 12.35
N ALA A 2 14.18 -7.80 11.97
CA ALA A 2 13.51 -8.91 11.32
C ALA A 2 14.03 -9.04 9.88
N THR A 3 14.47 -10.22 9.48
CA THR A 3 14.86 -10.48 8.09
C THR A 3 13.63 -10.34 7.19
N LEU A 4 13.77 -9.62 6.08
CA LEU A 4 12.72 -9.57 5.07
C LEU A 4 12.41 -10.96 4.51
N LEU A 5 11.15 -11.19 4.17
CA LEU A 5 10.72 -12.36 3.41
C LEU A 5 11.23 -12.27 1.97
N LYS A 6 11.22 -13.41 1.26
CA LYS A 6 11.68 -13.45 -0.14
C LYS A 6 10.87 -12.50 -1.04
N TRP A 7 9.55 -12.51 -0.89
CA TRP A 7 8.67 -11.66 -1.70
C TRP A 7 8.83 -10.17 -1.38
N GLU A 8 9.06 -9.81 -0.11
CA GLU A 8 9.33 -8.42 0.31
C GLU A 8 10.59 -7.86 -0.38
N ARG A 9 11.66 -8.66 -0.44
CA ARG A 9 12.90 -8.27 -1.15
C ARG A 9 12.70 -8.09 -2.65
N LEU A 10 11.81 -8.87 -3.26
CA LEU A 10 11.47 -8.74 -4.68
C LEU A 10 10.62 -7.49 -4.92
N ALA A 11 9.63 -7.25 -4.06
CA ALA A 11 8.77 -6.08 -4.13
C ALA A 11 9.56 -4.76 -4.01
N LEU A 12 10.58 -4.70 -3.14
CA LEU A 12 11.50 -3.56 -3.04
C LEU A 12 12.27 -3.28 -4.34
N LYS A 13 12.40 -4.29 -5.22
CA LYS A 13 13.04 -4.17 -6.53
C LYS A 13 12.02 -3.93 -7.65
N GLY A 14 10.73 -3.74 -7.31
CA GLY A 14 9.63 -3.60 -8.26
C GLY A 14 9.10 -4.93 -8.82
N ASP A 15 9.54 -6.07 -8.29
CA ASP A 15 9.00 -7.38 -8.67
C ASP A 15 7.89 -7.81 -7.69
N PHE A 16 6.64 -7.62 -8.12
CA PHE A 16 5.44 -7.90 -7.34
C PHE A 16 4.85 -9.30 -7.62
N SER A 17 5.49 -10.10 -8.49
CA SER A 17 4.98 -11.42 -8.91
C SER A 17 4.95 -12.45 -7.79
N ALA A 18 5.80 -12.27 -6.78
CA ALA A 18 5.93 -13.18 -5.64
C ALA A 18 5.07 -12.78 -4.43
N MET A 19 4.27 -11.71 -4.53
CA MET A 19 3.39 -11.30 -3.44
C MET A 19 2.40 -12.43 -3.07
N PRO A 20 2.10 -12.63 -1.78
CA PRO A 20 1.17 -13.66 -1.34
C PRO A 20 -0.22 -13.45 -1.95
N THR A 21 -0.98 -14.53 -2.08
CA THR A 21 -2.37 -14.52 -2.58
C THR A 21 -3.22 -15.41 -1.67
N PRO A 22 -4.21 -14.85 -0.94
CA PRO A 22 -4.56 -13.42 -0.89
C PRO A 22 -3.45 -12.57 -0.25
N PHE A 23 -3.45 -11.26 -0.54
CA PHE A 23 -2.66 -10.28 0.21
C PHE A 23 -3.58 -9.50 1.15
N ASP A 24 -3.31 -9.62 2.45
CA ASP A 24 -4.18 -9.14 3.53
C ASP A 24 -3.54 -8.00 4.35
N TRP A 25 -4.33 -7.43 5.25
CA TRP A 25 -3.94 -6.34 6.13
C TRP A 25 -2.68 -6.65 6.95
N ASP A 26 -2.62 -7.83 7.57
CA ASP A 26 -1.51 -8.22 8.45
C ASP A 26 -0.19 -8.32 7.69
N GLN A 27 -0.21 -8.92 6.50
CA GLN A 27 0.95 -9.02 5.62
C GLN A 27 1.39 -7.65 5.07
N SER A 28 0.44 -6.75 4.91
CA SER A 28 0.68 -5.45 4.29
C SER A 28 1.36 -4.44 5.21
N GLY A 29 1.37 -4.64 6.54
CA GLY A 29 1.86 -3.65 7.51
C GLY A 29 3.30 -3.18 7.26
N ARG A 30 4.25 -4.10 7.04
CA ARG A 30 5.62 -3.72 6.71
C ARG A 30 5.73 -3.18 5.28
N PHE A 31 5.08 -3.85 4.34
CA PHE A 31 5.08 -3.51 2.92
C PHE A 31 4.58 -2.08 2.65
N ALA A 32 3.56 -1.63 3.38
CA ALA A 32 3.00 -0.29 3.28
C ALA A 32 4.06 0.80 3.46
N HIS A 33 5.08 0.53 4.29
CA HIS A 33 6.16 1.46 4.62
C HIS A 33 7.39 1.36 3.71
N PHE A 34 7.38 0.54 2.65
CA PHE A 34 8.44 0.55 1.65
C PHE A 34 8.49 1.86 0.87
N LEU A 35 7.40 2.63 0.85
CA LEU A 35 7.41 4.02 0.41
C LEU A 35 7.11 4.95 1.58
N ASN A 36 7.63 6.17 1.53
CA ASN A 36 7.18 7.23 2.43
C ASN A 36 6.02 7.99 1.80
N GLY A 37 4.79 7.62 2.19
CA GLY A 37 3.58 8.21 1.59
C GLY A 37 3.50 9.72 1.73
N TYR A 38 4.10 10.29 2.78
CA TYR A 38 4.13 11.74 2.94
C TYR A 38 5.01 12.44 1.91
N GLU A 39 6.19 11.88 1.61
CA GLU A 39 7.09 12.46 0.60
C GLU A 39 6.44 12.37 -0.78
N VAL A 40 5.86 11.23 -1.11
CA VAL A 40 5.24 10.99 -2.43
C VAL A 40 3.99 11.84 -2.64
N ALA A 41 3.13 11.96 -1.63
CA ALA A 41 1.89 12.74 -1.74
C ALA A 41 2.10 14.26 -1.58
N GLY A 42 3.30 14.73 -1.24
CA GLY A 42 3.56 16.15 -0.98
C GLY A 42 3.09 16.63 0.40
N GLY A 43 2.96 15.73 1.37
CA GLY A 43 2.67 16.05 2.77
C GLY A 43 1.51 15.26 3.37
N MET A 44 1.18 15.59 4.63
CA MET A 44 0.12 14.90 5.39
C MET A 44 -1.28 15.21 4.84
N ASN A 45 -1.59 16.47 4.55
CA ASN A 45 -2.94 16.86 4.14
C ASN A 45 -3.34 16.23 2.79
N PRO A 46 -2.53 16.32 1.71
CA PRO A 46 -2.88 15.68 0.45
C PRO A 46 -3.06 14.16 0.57
N LEU A 47 -2.21 13.51 1.39
CA LEU A 47 -2.31 12.07 1.64
C LEU A 47 -3.59 11.70 2.41
N ALA A 48 -3.93 12.47 3.44
CA ALA A 48 -5.13 12.26 4.23
C ALA A 48 -6.39 12.47 3.37
N ASP A 49 -6.42 13.54 2.56
CA ASP A 49 -7.54 13.83 1.66
C ASP A 49 -7.75 12.70 0.64
N LEU A 50 -6.66 12.24 0.00
CA LEU A 50 -6.69 11.08 -0.91
C LEU A 50 -7.23 9.83 -0.22
N SER A 51 -6.65 9.46 0.92
CA SER A 51 -7.01 8.23 1.63
C SER A 51 -8.45 8.28 2.14
N ASN A 52 -8.89 9.41 2.69
CA ASN A 52 -10.26 9.60 3.17
C ASN A 52 -11.28 9.53 2.04
N ALA A 53 -11.01 10.20 0.91
CA ALA A 53 -11.88 10.17 -0.26
C ALA A 53 -12.01 8.75 -0.83
N MET A 54 -10.89 8.04 -1.01
CA MET A 54 -10.90 6.66 -1.50
C MET A 54 -11.60 5.71 -0.51
N SER A 55 -11.36 5.86 0.79
CA SER A 55 -12.02 5.05 1.82
C SER A 55 -13.54 5.27 1.84
N ALA A 56 -13.99 6.52 1.73
CA ALA A 56 -15.41 6.84 1.68
C ALA A 56 -16.07 6.26 0.42
N GLN A 57 -15.40 6.36 -0.73
CA GLN A 57 -15.87 5.79 -1.98
C GLN A 57 -15.93 4.25 -1.91
N ALA A 58 -14.88 3.61 -1.39
CA ALA A 58 -14.83 2.16 -1.24
C ALA A 58 -15.93 1.67 -0.30
N ARG A 59 -16.19 2.34 0.82
CA ARG A 59 -17.30 2.00 1.73
C ARG A 59 -18.67 2.15 1.07
N LYS A 60 -18.80 3.07 0.11
CA LYS A 60 -20.03 3.27 -0.66
C LYS A 60 -20.23 2.21 -1.76
N THR A 61 -19.16 1.80 -2.45
CA THR A 61 -19.23 0.94 -3.65
C THR A 61 -18.82 -0.51 -3.41
N GLY A 62 -18.17 -0.79 -2.29
CA GLY A 62 -17.49 -2.06 -2.01
C GLY A 62 -16.21 -2.27 -2.81
N LYS A 63 -15.64 -1.23 -3.44
CA LYS A 63 -14.49 -1.35 -4.34
C LYS A 63 -13.45 -0.27 -4.10
N TRP A 64 -12.18 -0.69 -4.03
CA TRP A 64 -11.04 0.20 -4.12
C TRP A 64 -10.64 0.39 -5.58
N GLU A 65 -10.64 1.64 -6.03
CA GLU A 65 -10.32 2.03 -7.40
C GLU A 65 -9.30 3.16 -7.37
N GLY A 66 -8.36 3.16 -8.32
CA GLY A 66 -7.24 4.11 -8.37
C GLY A 66 -6.02 3.49 -9.01
N SER A 67 -4.96 4.28 -9.19
CA SER A 67 -3.67 3.75 -9.63
C SER A 67 -3.05 2.87 -8.54
N ALA A 68 -2.07 2.03 -8.91
CA ALA A 68 -1.30 1.26 -7.93
C ALA A 68 -0.64 2.18 -6.87
N LEU A 69 -0.23 3.38 -7.28
CA LEU A 69 0.34 4.36 -6.36
C LEU A 69 -0.70 4.89 -5.37
N ASP A 70 -1.89 5.28 -5.84
CA ASP A 70 -2.96 5.79 -4.98
C ASP A 70 -3.37 4.76 -3.92
N LEU A 71 -3.51 3.50 -4.34
CA LEU A 71 -3.82 2.39 -3.45
C LEU A 71 -2.72 2.18 -2.40
N TRP A 72 -1.44 2.28 -2.78
CA TRP A 72 -0.32 2.14 -1.85
C TRP A 72 -0.23 3.33 -0.88
N LEU A 73 -0.45 4.55 -1.36
CA LEU A 73 -0.53 5.74 -0.51
C LEU A 73 -1.66 5.61 0.51
N CYS A 74 -2.84 5.16 0.06
CA CYS A 74 -3.96 4.90 0.94
C CYS A 74 -3.58 3.85 1.99
N LEU A 75 -2.99 2.72 1.58
CA LEU A 75 -2.55 1.67 2.49
C LEU A 75 -1.56 2.19 3.54
N PHE A 76 -0.54 2.97 3.14
CA PHE A 76 0.40 3.60 4.05
C PHE A 76 -0.30 4.47 5.09
N PHE A 77 -1.27 5.30 4.65
CA PHE A 77 -1.99 6.18 5.55
C PHE A 77 -2.86 5.40 6.54
N GLN A 78 -3.57 4.37 6.08
CA GLN A 78 -4.41 3.52 6.93
C GLN A 78 -3.58 2.82 8.02
N HIS A 79 -2.41 2.24 7.67
CA HIS A 79 -1.52 1.60 8.66
C HIS A 79 -1.03 2.60 9.70
N ARG A 80 -0.69 3.81 9.25
CA ARG A 80 -0.26 4.88 10.16
C ARG A 80 -1.38 5.34 11.07
N ALA A 81 -2.58 5.54 10.53
CA ALA A 81 -3.76 5.90 11.31
C ALA A 81 -4.06 4.82 12.36
N HIS A 82 -4.10 3.54 11.96
CA HIS A 82 -4.32 2.41 12.85
C HIS A 82 -3.31 2.37 14.01
N ARG A 83 -2.01 2.59 13.74
CA ARG A 83 -0.98 2.66 14.79
C ARG A 83 -1.19 3.82 15.78
N HIS A 84 -1.83 4.90 15.35
CA HIS A 84 -2.09 6.07 16.19
C HIS A 84 -3.42 5.97 16.96
N THR A 85 -4.44 5.34 16.38
CA THR A 85 -5.77 5.23 16.98
C THR A 85 -5.96 3.97 17.81
N GLY A 86 -5.15 2.93 17.58
CA GLY A 86 -5.24 1.66 18.30
C GLY A 86 -6.54 0.90 18.05
N SER A 87 -7.21 1.15 16.91
CA SER A 87 -8.50 0.51 16.59
C SER A 87 -8.29 -0.99 16.43
N GLU A 88 -8.81 -1.80 17.36
CA GLU A 88 -8.55 -3.26 17.43
C GLU A 88 -9.30 -4.06 16.34
N ASP A 89 -10.34 -3.48 15.74
CA ASP A 89 -11.10 -4.11 14.67
C ASP A 89 -10.51 -3.75 13.29
N GLY A 90 -9.94 -4.75 12.62
CA GLY A 90 -9.58 -4.66 11.21
C GLY A 90 -10.83 -4.49 10.36
N ASP A 91 -11.04 -3.30 9.81
CA ASP A 91 -12.11 -3.04 8.84
C ASP A 91 -11.92 -4.00 7.64
N PRO A 92 -12.84 -4.96 7.36
CA PRO A 92 -12.67 -5.95 6.31
C PRO A 92 -12.45 -5.34 4.92
N ILE A 93 -12.83 -4.06 4.75
CA ILE A 93 -12.56 -3.33 3.53
C ILE A 93 -11.06 -3.11 3.30
N LEU A 94 -10.22 -3.18 4.33
CA LEU A 94 -8.77 -3.03 4.23
C LEU A 94 -8.11 -4.24 3.58
N ASP A 95 -8.63 -5.45 3.78
CA ASP A 95 -8.16 -6.62 3.02
C ASP A 95 -8.49 -6.47 1.52
N LEU A 96 -9.64 -5.87 1.20
CA LEU A 96 -9.98 -5.53 -0.19
C LEU A 96 -9.03 -4.47 -0.77
N LEU A 97 -8.54 -3.52 0.04
CA LEU A 97 -7.52 -2.55 -0.39
C LEU A 97 -6.21 -3.26 -0.71
N CYS A 98 -5.77 -4.15 0.17
CA CYS A 98 -4.54 -4.91 0.01
C CYS A 98 -4.60 -5.75 -1.28
N GLU A 99 -5.68 -6.50 -1.48
CA GLU A 99 -5.83 -7.33 -2.67
C GLU A 99 -5.98 -6.49 -3.95
N ALA A 100 -6.69 -5.37 -3.90
CA ALA A 100 -6.78 -4.43 -5.03
C ALA A 100 -5.41 -3.86 -5.40
N LEU A 101 -4.60 -3.49 -4.41
CA LEU A 101 -3.23 -3.04 -4.61
C LEU A 101 -2.37 -4.13 -5.25
N ARG A 102 -2.40 -5.36 -4.71
CA ARG A 102 -1.66 -6.50 -5.27
C ARG A 102 -2.00 -6.74 -6.73
N MET A 103 -3.29 -6.73 -7.07
CA MET A 103 -3.75 -6.89 -8.44
C MET A 103 -3.29 -5.74 -9.35
N SER A 104 -3.33 -4.50 -8.86
CA SER A 104 -2.89 -3.32 -9.59
C SER A 104 -1.37 -3.35 -9.86
N LEU A 105 -0.57 -3.71 -8.85
CA LEU A 105 0.89 -3.85 -8.95
C LEU A 105 1.30 -4.91 -9.97
N ASN A 106 0.61 -6.06 -10.00
CA ASN A 106 0.89 -7.14 -10.96
C ASN A 106 0.50 -6.80 -12.41
N ARG A 107 -0.23 -5.71 -12.64
CA ARG A 107 -0.63 -5.25 -13.98
C ARG A 107 0.24 -4.11 -14.51
N LEU A 108 1.16 -3.60 -13.70
CA LEU A 108 2.04 -2.51 -14.12
C LEU A 108 2.93 -2.95 -15.28
N THR A 109 3.06 -2.07 -16.27
CA THR A 109 4.06 -2.19 -17.32
C THR A 109 5.47 -1.96 -16.76
N PRO A 110 6.54 -2.41 -17.44
CA PRO A 110 7.90 -2.18 -16.99
C PRO A 110 8.26 -0.70 -16.77
N GLY A 111 7.66 0.21 -17.54
CA GLY A 111 7.83 1.66 -17.36
C GLY A 111 7.19 2.18 -16.08
N GLU A 112 5.97 1.74 -15.77
CA GLU A 112 5.28 2.12 -14.54
C GLU A 112 5.96 1.51 -13.31
N VAL A 113 6.43 0.27 -13.40
CA VAL A 113 7.24 -0.36 -12.33
C VAL A 113 8.48 0.47 -12.05
N LYS A 114 9.20 0.93 -13.10
CA LYS A 114 10.40 1.76 -12.91
C LYS A 114 10.08 3.08 -12.21
N THR A 115 9.00 3.75 -12.60
CA THR A 115 8.55 5.00 -11.96
C THR A 115 8.18 4.74 -10.50
N LEU A 116 7.37 3.72 -10.22
CA LEU A 116 6.95 3.39 -8.87
C LEU A 116 8.12 2.97 -7.98
N ALA A 117 9.03 2.15 -8.50
CA ALA A 117 10.23 1.69 -7.80
C ALA A 117 11.16 2.84 -7.38
N SER A 118 11.13 3.97 -8.11
CA SER A 118 11.91 5.17 -7.75
C SER A 118 11.48 5.81 -6.43
N HIS A 119 10.28 5.49 -5.93
CA HIS A 119 9.77 5.95 -4.64
C HIS A 119 10.04 4.96 -3.49
N LEU A 120 10.54 3.76 -3.78
CA LEU A 120 10.76 2.73 -2.76
C LEU A 120 12.08 2.97 -2.03
N LYS A 121 12.04 2.86 -0.71
CA LYS A 121 13.21 2.99 0.17
C LYS A 121 13.87 1.63 0.31
N LEU A 122 14.96 1.43 -0.43
CA LEU A 122 15.81 0.23 -0.30
C LEU A 122 16.43 0.11 1.12
N ASP A 123 16.56 1.24 1.82
CA ASP A 123 17.07 1.33 3.19
C ASP A 123 15.97 1.15 4.27
N ALA A 124 14.77 0.68 3.91
CA ALA A 124 13.68 0.42 4.87
C ALA A 124 13.93 -0.81 5.78
N ILE A 125 15.20 -1.17 6.03
CA ILE A 125 15.65 -2.31 6.86
C ILE A 125 16.32 -1.80 8.13
#